data_AF-A0A1H3URF1-F1
#
_entry.id   AF-A0A1H3URF1-F1
#
_cell.length_a   1.000
_cell.length_b   1.000
_cell.length_c   1.000
_cell.angle_alpha   90.00
_cell.angle_beta   90.00
_cell.angle_gamma   90.00
#
_symmetry.space_group_name_H-M   'P 1'
#
loop_
_entity.id
_entity.type
_entity.pdbx_description
1 polymer ?
#
loop_
_entity_poly.entity_id
_entity_poly.type
_entity_poly.pdbx_seq_one_letter_code
_entity_poly.pdbx_strand_id
1 'polypeptide(L)' 'MPQAEALGLGREQRKEGGEVKTASWHSILSSVHHNETRCNTGNNIEPENRRSGTGGKPLCRECAAL' A
#
# COMPACT_ATOMS: atom_id res chain seq x y z
N MET A 1 49.06 -18.98 -17.55
CA MET A 1 49.22 -18.37 -16.21
C MET A 1 47.84 -17.92 -15.72
N PRO A 2 47.37 -18.44 -14.57
CA PRO A 2 46.08 -18.14 -13.95
C PRO A 2 46.16 -17.06 -12.86
N GLN A 3 45.22 -16.10 -12.84
CA GLN A 3 44.84 -15.30 -11.64
C GLN A 3 43.37 -14.90 -11.87
N ALA A 4 42.35 -15.46 -11.22
CA ALA A 4 41.99 -15.43 -9.80
C ALA A 4 41.65 -14.01 -9.31
N GLU A 5 40.38 -13.60 -9.44
CA GLU A 5 39.81 -12.50 -8.66
C GLU A 5 38.36 -12.84 -8.26
N ALA A 6 38.25 -13.35 -7.04
CA ALA A 6 37.00 -13.39 -6.29
C ALA A 6 36.76 -11.98 -5.72
N LEU A 7 35.66 -11.35 -6.11
CA LEU A 7 35.09 -10.21 -5.38
C LEU A 7 33.58 -10.40 -5.27
N GLY A 8 33.16 -10.71 -4.04
CA GLY A 8 31.77 -10.73 -3.65
C GLY A 8 31.18 -9.33 -3.69
N LEU A 9 30.02 -9.21 -4.35
CA LEU A 9 29.07 -8.11 -4.32
C LEU A 9 27.71 -8.76 -4.59
N GLY A 10 26.63 -8.58 -3.84
CA GLY A 10 26.39 -7.79 -2.66
C GLY A 10 25.13 -8.34 -1.97
N ARG A 11 25.02 -8.01 -0.69
CA ARG A 11 23.90 -8.31 0.18
C ARG A 11 22.65 -7.57 -0.31
N GLU A 12 21.90 -8.16 -1.24
CA GLU A 12 20.60 -7.64 -1.67
C GLU A 12 19.54 -8.04 -0.64
N GLN A 13 19.55 -7.27 0.45
CA GLN A 13 18.40 -6.81 1.23
C GLN A 13 17.14 -7.67 1.08
N ARG A 14 16.95 -8.60 2.02
CA ARG A 14 15.66 -9.20 2.31
C ARG A 14 14.69 -8.08 2.68
N LYS A 15 13.74 -7.75 1.82
CA LYS A 15 12.51 -7.04 2.23
C LYS A 15 11.58 -8.08 2.82
N GLU A 16 11.80 -8.37 4.09
CA GLU A 16 10.89 -9.14 4.92
C GLU A 16 9.56 -8.40 5.05
N GLY A 17 8.48 -9.13 4.74
CA GLY A 17 7.16 -9.03 5.37
C GLY A 17 6.66 -7.66 5.79
N GLY A 18 6.21 -6.85 4.83
CA GLY A 18 5.07 -5.99 5.10
C GLY A 18 3.83 -6.83 4.83
N GLU A 19 3.02 -7.08 5.86
CA GLU A 19 1.63 -7.51 5.67
C GLU A 19 1.06 -6.83 4.42
N VAL A 20 0.33 -7.55 3.57
CA VAL A 20 -0.36 -6.98 2.39
C VAL A 20 -1.54 -6.14 2.91
N LYS A 21 -1.25 -5.16 3.77
CA LYS A 21 -2.13 -4.07 4.13
C LYS A 21 -2.24 -3.29 2.86
N THR A 22 -3.36 -3.45 2.19
CA THR A 22 -3.77 -2.60 1.10
C THR A 22 -3.50 -1.15 1.51
N ALA A 23 -2.55 -0.52 0.84
CA ALA A 23 -2.00 0.77 1.26
C ALA A 23 -3.14 1.75 1.34
N SER A 24 -3.45 2.32 2.52
CA SER A 24 -4.66 3.09 2.73
C SER A 24 -4.85 4.17 1.65
N TRP A 25 -6.07 4.33 1.15
CA TRP A 25 -6.45 5.38 0.20
C TRP A 25 -7.66 6.13 0.71
N HIS A 26 -7.90 7.32 0.19
CA HIS A 26 -9.14 8.05 0.41
C HIS A 26 -9.66 8.57 -0.93
N SER A 27 -10.97 8.84 -0.98
CA SER A 27 -11.52 9.61 -2.09
C SER A 27 -11.34 11.10 -1.82
N ILE A 28 -11.01 11.88 -2.85
CA ILE A 28 -10.99 13.36 -2.78
C ILE A 28 -12.38 13.89 -2.40
N LEU A 29 -13.42 13.26 -2.94
CA LEU A 29 -14.82 13.63 -2.72
C LEU A 29 -15.39 13.12 -1.39
N SER A 30 -14.69 12.20 -0.73
CA SER A 30 -15.17 11.59 0.51
C SER A 30 -14.38 12.08 1.73
N SER A 31 -15.03 12.08 2.88
CA SER A 31 -14.44 12.45 4.17
C SER A 31 -13.94 11.23 4.95
N VAL A 32 -13.77 10.07 4.30
CA VAL A 32 -13.25 8.85 4.91
C VAL A 32 -12.09 8.28 4.12
N HIS A 33 -11.23 7.52 4.79
CA HIS A 33 -10.23 6.67 4.16
C HIS A 33 -10.65 5.20 4.20
N HIS A 34 -10.05 4.43 3.31
CA HIS A 34 -10.22 3.01 3.10
C HIS A 34 -8.85 2.35 3.25
N ASN A 35 -8.79 1.28 4.02
CA ASN A 35 -7.61 0.44 4.16
C ASN A 35 -7.81 -0.93 3.50
N GLU A 36 -9.02 -1.24 3.02
CA GLU A 36 -9.40 -2.55 2.49
C GLU A 36 -10.09 -2.42 1.12
N THR A 37 -9.59 -3.18 0.15
CA THR A 37 -10.05 -3.17 -1.25
C THR A 37 -11.40 -3.84 -1.42
N ARG A 38 -11.83 -4.64 -0.43
CA ARG A 38 -13.15 -5.26 -0.38
C ARG A 38 -14.28 -4.29 -0.02
N CYS A 39 -13.95 -3.06 0.37
CA CYS A 39 -14.97 -2.05 0.63
C CYS A 39 -15.70 -1.68 -0.66
N ASN A 40 -17.03 -1.84 -0.68
CA ASN A 40 -17.90 -1.48 -1.81
C ASN A 40 -17.90 0.03 -2.05
N THR A 41 -17.75 0.82 -1.00
CA THR A 41 -17.59 2.27 -1.16
C THR A 41 -16.20 2.59 -1.72
N GLY A 42 -15.17 1.91 -1.23
CA GLY A 42 -13.78 2.16 -1.58
C GLY A 42 -13.38 1.66 -2.98
N ASN A 43 -14.02 0.59 -3.47
CA ASN A 43 -13.77 0.01 -4.79
C ASN A 43 -14.57 0.70 -5.91
N ASN A 44 -15.63 1.46 -5.56
CA ASN A 44 -16.42 2.27 -6.49
C ASN A 44 -15.88 3.71 -6.64
N ILE A 45 -14.72 4.02 -6.04
CA ILE A 45 -14.04 5.31 -6.22
C ILE A 45 -13.31 5.30 -7.55
N GLU A 46 -13.63 6.26 -8.42
CA GLU A 46 -12.90 6.49 -9.65
C GLU A 46 -11.40 6.72 -9.38
N PRO A 47 -10.50 6.15 -10.20
CA PRO A 47 -9.05 6.25 -9.97
C PRO A 47 -8.55 7.70 -9.93
N GLU A 48 -9.23 8.61 -10.62
CA GLU A 48 -8.95 10.06 -10.62
C GLU A 48 -9.23 10.71 -9.27
N ASN A 49 -10.24 10.20 -8.56
CA ASN A 49 -10.64 10.64 -7.23
C ASN A 49 -9.96 9.84 -6.11
N ARG A 50 -9.25 8.74 -6.44
CA ARG A 50 -8.55 7.90 -5.47
C ARG A 50 -7.16 8.46 -5.19
N ARG A 51 -6.90 8.80 -3.92
CA ARG A 51 -5.59 9.27 -3.45
C ARG A 51 -5.01 8.29 -2.45
N SER A 52 -3.73 7.95 -2.64
CA SER A 52 -2.98 7.16 -1.66
C SER A 52 -2.81 7.94 -0.36
N GLY A 53 -2.77 7.23 0.76
CA GLY A 53 -2.76 7.76 2.12
C GLY A 53 -4.15 7.91 2.73
N THR A 54 -4.20 8.16 4.03
CA THR A 54 -5.45 8.40 4.77
C THR A 54 -5.97 9.82 4.63
N GLY A 55 -5.12 10.76 4.20
CA GLY A 55 -5.48 12.18 4.09
C GLY A 55 -5.91 12.81 5.42
N GLY A 56 -5.57 12.20 6.57
CA GLY A 56 -6.05 12.61 7.89
C GLY A 56 -7.55 12.38 8.11
N LYS A 57 -8.22 11.64 7.21
CA LYS A 57 -9.65 11.35 7.28
C LYS A 57 -9.89 10.14 8.20
N PRO A 58 -11.05 10.05 8.88
CA PRO A 58 -11.44 8.86 9.64
C PRO A 58 -11.58 7.62 8.74
N LEU A 59 -11.49 6.43 9.33
CA LEU A 59 -11.70 5.17 8.61
C LEU A 59 -13.17 5.06 8.19
N CYS A 60 -13.42 4.56 6.98
CA CYS A 60 -14.77 4.25 6.52
C CYS A 60 -15.43 3.24 7.46
N ARG A 61 -16.71 3.44 7.80
CA ARG A 61 -17.46 2.54 8.69
C ARG A 61 -17.48 1.10 8.18
N GLU A 62 -17.56 0.92 6.87
CA GLU A 62 -17.55 -0.41 6.25
C GLU A 62 -16.16 -1.04 6.35
N CYS A 63 -15.10 -0.27 6.10
CA CYS A 63 -13.72 -0.74 6.31
C CYS A 63 -13.38 -1.02 7.78
N ALA A 64 -14.06 -0.37 8.72
CA ALA A 64 -13.90 -0.61 10.15
C ALA A 64 -14.64 -1.88 10.62
N ALA A 65 -15.60 -2.36 9.84
CA ALA A 65 -16.40 -3.54 10.12
C ALA A 65 -15.91 -4.80 9.38
N LEU A 66 -14.94 -4.65 8.48
CA LEU A 66 -14.26 -5.72 7.74
C LEU A 66 -12.99 -6.17 8.49
#